data_AF-A0A9E3D5Q8-F1
#
_entry.id   AF-A0A9E3D5Q8-F1
#
_cell.length_a   1.000
_cell.length_b   1.000
_cell.length_c   1.000
_cell.angle_alpha   90.00
_cell.angle_beta   90.00
_cell.angle_gamma   90.00
#
_symmetry.space_group_name_H-M   'P 1'
#
loop_
_entity.id
_entity.type
_entity.pdbx_description
1 polymer ?
#
loop_
_entity_poly.entity_id
_entity_poly.type
_entity_poly.pdbx_seq_one_letter_code
_entity_poly.pdbx_strand_id
1 'polypeptide(L)'
;MWRGVLVGMLLLALFVLGAVAGMVAAYGRNLPDIGRMADYQPASSTRIFARDGTLLASVYKENRVWVPISRVPVIVREAFVANEDHNFYQHHGVDFGSIVRAAFADLTHQQFQGASTITQQLARRLFLNDQVSLSRKIQEALLAIEIERFYTKDEILERYLNIIYLGAGAYGVDAAARTYFGHGVDKLTLAQAAMVAGIVAAPSDYSPFSNLDLARERERHVLDRMVESGYVTQAEADEAFDAPLGLIEQQPPGLQGYRYPYFTTYAIAQLQHTFGNSAVEEGGLQAYTTLDVRMQRIAQEAVSWGVGQAIAEGIGAHQAALVALRPSTGEILAMVGGAGFSLRNQ
;
A
#
# COMPACT_ATOMS: atom_id res chain seq x y z
N MET A 1 -27.57 48.37 -19.16
CA MET A 1 -26.32 47.67 -18.76
C MET A 1 -26.59 46.29 -18.17
N TRP A 2 -27.29 46.17 -17.03
CA TRP A 2 -27.48 44.89 -16.31
C TRP A 2 -28.13 43.75 -17.12
N ARG A 3 -29.13 44.05 -17.97
CA ARG A 3 -29.77 43.06 -18.83
C ARG A 3 -28.82 42.44 -19.87
N GLY A 4 -27.89 43.21 -20.44
CA GLY A 4 -26.90 42.71 -21.38
C GLY A 4 -25.84 41.84 -20.71
N VAL A 5 -25.46 42.19 -19.48
CA VAL A 5 -24.54 41.39 -18.66
C VAL A 5 -25.18 40.05 -18.26
N LEU A 6 -26.44 40.06 -17.84
CA LEU A 6 -27.18 38.83 -17.48
C LEU A 6 -27.37 37.90 -18.69
N VAL A 7 -27.71 38.45 -19.86
CA VAL A 7 -27.81 37.68 -21.11
C VAL A 7 -26.44 37.12 -21.51
N GLY A 8 -25.38 37.91 -21.40
CA GLY A 8 -24.00 37.45 -21.66
C GLY A 8 -23.57 36.31 -20.72
N MET A 9 -23.86 36.41 -19.42
CA MET A 9 -23.59 35.36 -18.44
C MET A 9 -24.39 34.08 -18.73
N LEU A 10 -25.66 34.20 -19.10
CA LEU A 10 -26.50 33.05 -19.46
C LEU A 10 -25.97 32.35 -20.71
N LEU A 11 -25.59 33.11 -21.74
CA LEU A 11 -25.02 32.56 -22.98
C LEU A 11 -23.68 31.87 -22.72
N LEU A 12 -22.82 32.45 -21.88
CA LEU A 12 -21.57 31.82 -21.46
C LEU A 12 -21.82 30.53 -20.68
N ALA A 13 -22.78 30.54 -19.74
CA ALA A 13 -23.15 29.35 -18.98
C ALA A 13 -23.66 28.22 -19.89
N LEU A 14 -24.53 28.54 -20.85
CA LEU A 14 -25.04 27.58 -21.84
C LEU A 14 -23.93 27.06 -22.76
N PHE A 15 -22.99 27.92 -23.17
CA PHE A 15 -21.83 27.51 -23.95
C PHE A 15 -20.93 26.54 -23.18
N VAL A 16 -20.60 26.86 -21.92
CA VAL A 16 -19.84 25.96 -21.04
C VAL A 16 -20.59 24.65 -20.81
N LEU A 17 -21.90 24.70 -20.57
CA LEU A 17 -22.73 23.51 -20.39
C LEU A 17 -22.73 22.62 -21.64
N GLY A 18 -22.87 23.23 -22.82
CA GLY A 18 -22.81 22.54 -24.11
C GLY A 18 -21.43 21.94 -24.40
N ALA A 19 -20.36 22.67 -24.07
CA ALA A 19 -18.99 22.19 -24.19
C ALA A 19 -18.74 21.00 -23.26
N VAL A 20 -19.14 21.08 -21.99
CA VAL A 20 -19.05 19.98 -21.02
C VAL A 20 -19.88 18.78 -21.49
N ALA A 21 -21.13 18.98 -21.93
CA ALA A 21 -21.98 17.91 -22.43
C ALA A 21 -21.39 17.23 -23.67
N GLY A 22 -20.82 18.00 -24.61
CA GLY A 22 -20.11 17.47 -25.77
C GLY A 22 -18.86 16.67 -25.36
N MET A 23 -18.12 17.14 -24.36
CA MET A 23 -16.95 16.47 -23.81
C MET A 23 -17.32 15.15 -23.11
N VAL A 24 -18.37 15.16 -22.30
CA VAL A 24 -18.92 13.96 -21.67
C VAL A 24 -19.39 12.96 -22.72
N ALA A 25 -20.09 13.40 -23.76
CA ALA A 25 -20.52 12.52 -24.85
C ALA A 25 -19.34 11.95 -25.64
N ALA A 26 -18.27 12.72 -25.84
CA ALA A 26 -17.08 12.27 -26.57
C ALA A 26 -16.25 11.26 -25.77
N TYR A 27 -15.96 11.56 -24.50
CA TYR A 27 -15.12 10.71 -23.65
C TYR A 27 -15.89 9.59 -22.95
N GLY A 28 -17.19 9.76 -22.73
CA GLY A 28 -18.09 8.77 -22.13
C GLY A 28 -18.29 7.52 -22.98
N ARG A 29 -18.21 7.64 -24.31
CA ARG A 29 -18.38 6.50 -25.24
C ARG A 29 -17.25 5.48 -25.20
N ASN A 30 -16.07 5.88 -24.71
CA ASN A 30 -14.86 5.06 -24.66
C ASN A 30 -14.43 4.77 -23.22
N LEU A 31 -15.34 4.86 -22.25
CA LEU A 31 -15.01 4.52 -20.88
C LEU A 31 -14.79 3.01 -20.73
N PRO A 32 -13.76 2.60 -19.98
CA PRO A 32 -13.58 1.20 -19.60
C PRO A 32 -14.81 0.69 -18.84
N ASP A 33 -15.18 -0.56 -19.10
CA ASP A 33 -16.27 -1.22 -18.40
C ASP A 33 -15.92 -1.41 -16.90
N ILE A 34 -16.67 -0.73 -16.04
CA ILE A 34 -16.51 -0.81 -14.58
C ILE A 34 -17.03 -2.11 -13.98
N GLY A 35 -17.78 -2.92 -14.74
CA GLY A 35 -18.20 -4.27 -14.30
C GLY A 35 -17.00 -5.14 -13.93
N ARG A 36 -15.83 -4.86 -14.52
CA ARG A 36 -14.55 -5.50 -14.17
C ARG A 36 -14.09 -5.26 -12.73
N MET A 37 -14.58 -4.25 -12.02
CA MET A 37 -14.28 -4.07 -10.59
C MET A 37 -14.84 -5.18 -9.71
N ALA A 38 -15.94 -5.83 -10.12
CA ALA A 38 -16.52 -6.94 -9.36
C ALA A 38 -15.59 -8.15 -9.36
N ASP A 39 -14.92 -8.40 -10.49
CA ASP A 39 -13.97 -9.51 -10.68
C ASP A 39 -12.51 -9.12 -10.44
N TYR A 40 -12.23 -7.84 -10.16
CA TYR A 40 -10.87 -7.35 -9.94
C TYR A 40 -10.32 -7.88 -8.61
N GLN A 41 -9.48 -8.91 -8.70
CA GLN A 41 -8.65 -9.39 -7.61
C GLN A 41 -7.23 -8.82 -7.78
N PRO A 42 -6.86 -7.77 -7.02
CA PRO A 42 -5.51 -7.24 -7.09
C PRO A 42 -4.49 -8.28 -6.63
N ALA A 43 -3.32 -8.27 -7.26
CA ALA A 43 -2.18 -9.08 -6.84
C ALA A 43 -1.94 -8.90 -5.34
N SER A 44 -1.90 -10.01 -4.62
CA SER A 44 -1.66 -10.06 -3.17
C SER A 44 -0.39 -10.85 -2.89
N SER A 45 0.38 -10.39 -1.91
CA SER A 45 1.63 -11.01 -1.50
C SER A 45 1.39 -12.39 -0.88
N THR A 46 2.16 -13.39 -1.34
CA THR A 46 2.22 -14.70 -0.69
C THR A 46 3.13 -14.62 0.51
N ARG A 47 2.67 -15.12 1.65
CA ARG A 47 3.42 -15.13 2.91
C ARG A 47 3.78 -16.54 3.28
N ILE A 48 5.06 -16.76 3.55
CA ILE A 48 5.64 -18.06 3.88
C ILE A 48 6.01 -18.05 5.36
N PHE A 49 5.52 -19.03 6.11
CA PHE A 49 5.69 -19.14 7.55
C PHE A 49 6.46 -20.41 7.92
N ALA A 50 7.23 -20.34 9.00
CA ALA A 50 7.77 -21.50 9.68
C ALA A 50 6.64 -22.27 10.39
N ARG A 51 6.95 -23.45 10.92
CA ARG A 51 5.97 -24.27 11.66
C ARG A 51 5.36 -23.55 12.86
N ASP A 52 6.11 -22.65 13.50
CA ASP A 52 5.67 -21.89 14.67
C ASP A 52 4.94 -20.58 14.32
N GLY A 53 4.70 -20.31 13.03
CA GLY A 53 4.06 -19.08 12.55
C GLY A 53 5.03 -17.91 12.33
N THR A 54 6.33 -18.09 12.51
CA THR A 54 7.33 -17.06 12.18
C THR A 54 7.31 -16.77 10.68
N LEU A 55 7.16 -15.50 10.29
CA LEU A 55 7.23 -15.09 8.88
C LEU A 55 8.65 -15.27 8.34
N LEU A 56 8.79 -16.07 7.28
CA LEU A 56 10.05 -16.37 6.60
C LEU A 56 10.31 -15.44 5.42
N ALA A 57 9.31 -15.27 4.56
CA ALA A 57 9.37 -14.40 3.40
C ALA A 57 7.98 -13.93 3.00
N SER A 58 7.96 -12.81 2.30
CA SER A 58 6.84 -12.37 1.48
C SER A 58 7.30 -12.37 0.02
N VAL A 59 6.59 -13.10 -0.83
CA VAL A 59 6.84 -13.16 -2.28
C VAL A 59 5.74 -12.39 -2.97
N TYR A 60 6.12 -11.41 -3.78
CA TYR A 60 5.15 -10.52 -4.41
C TYR A 60 5.72 -9.82 -5.63
N LYS A 61 4.83 -9.49 -6.56
CA LYS A 61 5.05 -8.43 -7.55
C LYS A 61 4.70 -7.05 -6.97
N GLU A 62 3.60 -6.99 -6.22
CA GLU A 62 3.17 -5.83 -5.43
C GLU A 62 2.98 -6.28 -3.98
N ASN A 63 3.65 -5.65 -3.00
CA ASN A 63 3.48 -6.04 -1.60
C ASN A 63 2.12 -5.56 -1.10
N ARG A 64 1.10 -6.38 -1.30
CA ARG A 64 -0.29 -6.11 -0.91
C ARG A 64 -0.81 -7.21 0.00
N VAL A 65 -1.63 -6.83 0.98
CA VAL A 65 -2.45 -7.77 1.75
C VAL A 65 -3.85 -7.21 1.77
N TRP A 66 -4.80 -7.92 1.16
CA TRP A 66 -6.20 -7.48 1.16
C TRP A 66 -6.77 -7.53 2.58
N VAL A 67 -7.32 -6.40 3.03
CA VAL A 67 -7.99 -6.27 4.32
C VAL A 67 -9.42 -5.74 4.11
N PRO A 68 -10.46 -6.46 4.57
CA PRO A 68 -11.82 -5.94 4.55
C PRO A 68 -11.93 -4.71 5.44
N ILE A 69 -12.78 -3.76 5.06
CA ILE A 69 -12.96 -2.46 5.74
C ILE A 69 -13.33 -2.63 7.21
N SER A 70 -14.00 -3.73 7.57
CA SER A 70 -14.34 -4.08 8.95
C SER A 70 -13.14 -4.37 9.85
N ARG A 71 -11.98 -4.71 9.28
CA ARG A 71 -10.71 -4.88 10.00
C ARG A 71 -9.82 -3.63 9.97
N VAL A 72 -10.19 -2.61 9.20
CA VAL A 72 -9.49 -1.33 9.18
C VAL A 72 -10.04 -0.46 10.31
N PRO A 73 -9.21 -0.02 11.28
CA PRO A 73 -9.68 0.84 12.36
C PRO A 73 -10.31 2.14 11.83
N VAL A 74 -11.33 2.64 12.53
CA VAL A 74 -12.05 3.86 12.15
C VAL A 74 -11.10 5.06 12.03
N ILE A 75 -10.16 5.21 12.98
CA ILE A 75 -9.13 6.25 12.94
C ILE A 75 -8.27 6.22 11.67
N VAL A 76 -8.04 5.03 11.09
CA VAL A 76 -7.29 4.91 9.83
C VAL A 76 -8.17 5.41 8.70
N ARG A 77 -9.43 4.97 8.64
CA ARG A 77 -10.40 5.42 7.63
C ARG A 77 -10.54 6.95 7.65
N GLU A 78 -10.68 7.52 8.84
CA GLU A 78 -10.84 8.96 9.07
C GLU A 78 -9.58 9.74 8.69
N ALA A 79 -8.37 9.24 8.98
CA ALA A 79 -7.12 9.89 8.58
C ALA A 79 -7.02 10.05 7.05
N PHE A 80 -7.35 8.99 6.29
CA PHE A 80 -7.36 9.05 4.83
C PHE A 80 -8.47 9.95 4.29
N VAL A 81 -9.69 9.85 4.85
CA VAL A 81 -10.82 10.70 4.44
C VAL A 81 -10.52 12.17 4.72
N ALA A 82 -10.03 12.52 5.91
CA ALA A 82 -9.70 13.90 6.27
C ALA A 82 -8.62 14.50 5.36
N ASN A 83 -7.58 13.73 5.05
CA ASN A 83 -6.45 14.20 4.26
C ASN A 83 -6.75 14.29 2.76
N GLU A 84 -7.45 13.31 2.19
CA GLU A 84 -7.63 13.19 0.74
C GLU A 84 -8.97 13.76 0.26
N ASP A 85 -10.04 13.63 1.06
CA ASP A 85 -11.41 13.89 0.62
C ASP A 85 -12.37 14.10 1.82
N HIS A 86 -12.25 15.23 2.53
CA HIS A 86 -13.02 15.49 3.77
C HIS A 86 -14.55 15.38 3.61
N ASN A 87 -15.07 15.58 2.40
CA ASN A 87 -16.50 15.45 2.09
C ASN A 87 -16.85 14.09 1.48
N PHE A 88 -15.97 13.09 1.60
CA PHE A 88 -16.10 11.81 0.91
C PHE A 88 -17.49 11.20 1.06
N TYR A 89 -18.05 11.18 2.27
CA TYR A 89 -19.35 10.59 2.54
C TYR A 89 -20.56 11.40 2.03
N GLN A 90 -20.35 12.63 1.58
CA GLN A 90 -21.42 13.58 1.22
C GLN A 90 -21.60 13.71 -0.30
N HIS A 91 -20.52 13.62 -1.08
CA HIS A 91 -20.58 13.79 -2.54
C HIS A 91 -20.85 12.48 -3.28
N HIS A 92 -21.11 12.55 -4.61
CA HIS A 92 -21.39 11.40 -5.47
C HIS A 92 -20.38 11.29 -6.62
N GLY A 93 -19.16 10.85 -6.31
CA GLY A 93 -18.04 10.67 -7.25
C GLY A 93 -17.15 11.89 -7.39
N VAL A 94 -17.74 13.08 -7.49
CA VAL A 94 -17.01 14.35 -7.64
C VAL A 94 -17.49 15.36 -6.60
N ASP A 95 -16.55 15.98 -5.88
CA ASP A 95 -16.84 17.11 -5.01
C ASP A 95 -16.74 18.43 -5.79
N PHE A 96 -17.87 18.86 -6.34
CA PHE A 96 -17.97 20.15 -7.04
C PHE A 96 -17.68 21.35 -6.13
N GLY A 97 -18.02 21.26 -4.83
CA GLY A 97 -17.74 22.32 -3.87
C GLY A 97 -16.24 22.51 -3.64
N SER A 98 -15.50 21.40 -3.54
CA SER A 98 -14.03 21.43 -3.45
C SER A 98 -13.37 21.88 -4.75
N ILE A 99 -13.91 21.54 -5.93
CA ILE A 99 -13.42 22.06 -7.22
C ILE A 99 -13.57 23.59 -7.28
N VAL A 100 -14.73 24.12 -6.90
CA VAL A 100 -14.96 25.57 -6.90
C VAL A 100 -14.04 26.26 -5.90
N ARG A 101 -13.91 25.73 -4.68
CA ARG A 101 -12.96 26.27 -3.67
C ARG A 101 -11.51 26.24 -4.17
N ALA A 102 -11.08 25.15 -4.79
CA ALA A 102 -9.75 25.02 -5.36
C ALA A 102 -9.49 26.08 -6.44
N ALA A 103 -10.47 26.32 -7.32
CA ALA A 103 -10.35 27.36 -8.36
C ALA A 103 -10.23 28.77 -7.75
N PHE A 104 -10.97 29.08 -6.68
CA PHE A 104 -10.83 30.35 -5.96
C PHE A 104 -9.48 30.48 -5.22
N ALA A 105 -8.98 29.39 -4.64
CA ALA A 105 -7.68 29.37 -3.98
C ALA A 105 -6.52 29.61 -4.98
N ASP A 106 -6.59 29.01 -6.17
CA ASP A 106 -5.58 29.19 -7.23
C ASP A 106 -5.52 30.65 -7.72
N LEU A 107 -6.68 31.29 -7.85
CA LEU A 107 -6.80 32.73 -8.17
C LEU A 107 -6.23 33.65 -7.08
N THR A 108 -6.15 33.18 -5.84
CA THR A 108 -5.59 33.93 -4.70
C THR A 108 -4.16 33.49 -4.34
N HIS A 109 -3.55 32.64 -5.18
CA HIS A 109 -2.22 32.03 -4.96
C HIS A 109 -2.09 31.27 -3.64
N GLN A 110 -3.21 30.78 -3.10
CA GLN A 110 -3.20 29.88 -1.95
C GLN A 110 -2.97 28.45 -2.44
N GLN A 111 -2.07 27.73 -1.77
CA GLN A 111 -1.89 26.31 -2.03
C GLN A 111 -3.14 25.55 -1.55
N PHE A 112 -3.86 24.93 -2.48
CA PHE A 112 -4.99 24.05 -2.18
C PHE A 112 -4.65 22.62 -2.62
N GLN A 113 -4.62 21.70 -1.66
CA GLN A 113 -4.51 20.26 -1.91
C GLN A 113 -5.90 19.62 -1.78
N GLY A 114 -6.15 18.50 -2.47
CA GLY A 114 -7.41 17.76 -2.34
C GLY A 114 -8.51 18.12 -3.36
N ALA A 115 -8.15 18.62 -4.55
CA ALA A 115 -9.15 18.83 -5.61
C ALA A 115 -9.70 17.52 -6.23
N SER A 116 -9.07 16.37 -5.96
CA SER A 116 -9.49 15.06 -6.47
C SER A 116 -10.06 14.19 -5.36
N THR A 117 -11.25 13.64 -5.58
CA THR A 117 -11.91 12.74 -4.62
C THR A 117 -11.23 11.38 -4.54
N ILE A 118 -11.45 10.64 -3.44
CA ILE A 118 -10.97 9.26 -3.28
C ILE A 118 -11.45 8.39 -4.45
N THR A 119 -12.70 8.54 -4.87
CA THR A 119 -13.28 7.77 -5.98
C THR A 119 -12.60 8.10 -7.31
N GLN A 120 -12.27 9.36 -7.58
CA GLN A 120 -11.49 9.74 -8.77
C GLN A 120 -10.09 9.14 -8.74
N GLN A 121 -9.43 9.14 -7.58
CA GLN A 121 -8.12 8.53 -7.44
C GLN A 121 -8.17 7.01 -7.66
N LEU A 122 -9.20 6.34 -7.14
CA LEU A 122 -9.45 4.92 -7.36
C LEU A 122 -9.67 4.62 -8.85
N ALA A 123 -10.53 5.41 -9.53
CA ALA A 123 -10.78 5.28 -10.97
C ALA A 123 -9.49 5.43 -11.79
N ARG A 124 -8.67 6.43 -11.46
CA ARG A 124 -7.37 6.66 -12.10
C ARG A 124 -6.47 5.43 -11.98
N ARG A 125 -6.37 4.86 -10.78
CA ARG A 125 -5.48 3.72 -10.50
C ARG A 125 -5.91 2.44 -11.21
N LEU A 126 -7.20 2.22 -11.40
CA LEU A 126 -7.72 0.94 -11.91
C LEU A 126 -7.92 0.90 -13.42
N PHE A 127 -8.23 2.04 -14.04
CA PHE A 127 -8.74 2.05 -15.41
C PHE A 127 -7.96 2.93 -16.36
N LEU A 128 -7.15 3.85 -15.84
CA LEU A 128 -6.50 4.89 -16.65
C LEU A 128 -4.98 4.77 -16.54
N ASN A 129 -4.30 5.38 -17.49
CA ASN A 129 -2.84 5.46 -17.50
C ASN A 129 -2.34 6.69 -16.71
N ASP A 130 -1.06 6.68 -16.35
CA ASP A 130 -0.44 7.76 -15.56
C ASP A 130 -0.19 9.06 -16.35
N GLN A 131 -0.62 9.17 -17.61
CA GLN A 131 -0.45 10.38 -18.43
C GLN A 131 -1.34 11.55 -17.96
N VAL A 132 -0.72 12.63 -17.50
CA VAL A 132 -1.43 13.83 -17.06
C VAL A 132 -2.03 14.57 -18.25
N SER A 133 -3.36 14.52 -18.39
CA SER A 133 -4.10 15.24 -19.43
C SER A 133 -5.50 15.63 -18.95
N LEU A 134 -6.05 16.71 -19.51
CA LEU A 134 -7.42 17.14 -19.22
C LEU A 134 -8.45 16.07 -19.61
N SER A 135 -8.22 15.38 -20.73
CA SER A 135 -9.07 14.26 -21.16
C SER A 135 -9.09 13.13 -20.13
N ARG A 136 -7.93 12.75 -19.58
CA ARG A 136 -7.88 11.76 -18.49
C ARG A 136 -8.65 12.25 -17.27
N LYS A 137 -8.50 13.52 -16.88
CA LYS A 137 -9.19 14.05 -15.69
C LYS A 137 -10.72 14.02 -15.83
N ILE A 138 -11.22 14.21 -17.04
CA ILE A 138 -12.65 14.06 -17.34
C ILE A 138 -13.08 12.59 -17.27
N GLN A 139 -12.26 11.67 -17.79
CA GLN A 139 -12.51 10.24 -17.66
C GLN A 139 -12.51 9.79 -16.18
N GLU A 140 -11.59 10.29 -15.36
CA GLU A 140 -11.57 10.06 -13.90
C GLU A 140 -12.89 10.49 -13.25
N ALA A 141 -13.39 11.68 -13.60
CA ALA A 141 -14.64 12.21 -13.04
C ALA A 141 -15.86 11.38 -13.48
N LEU A 142 -15.94 11.00 -14.76
CA LEU A 142 -17.03 10.18 -15.27
C LEU A 142 -17.04 8.78 -14.66
N LEU A 143 -15.88 8.12 -14.61
CA LEU A 143 -15.73 6.82 -13.98
C LEU A 143 -16.04 6.89 -12.48
N ALA A 144 -15.63 7.95 -11.79
CA ALA A 144 -15.97 8.12 -10.37
C ALA A 144 -17.47 8.18 -10.14
N ILE A 145 -18.20 8.96 -10.95
CA ILE A 145 -19.67 9.02 -10.89
C ILE A 145 -20.28 7.64 -11.17
N GLU A 146 -19.72 6.89 -12.11
CA GLU A 146 -20.21 5.56 -12.45
C GLU A 146 -19.96 4.56 -11.32
N ILE A 147 -18.75 4.54 -10.74
CA ILE A 147 -18.39 3.70 -9.60
C ILE A 147 -19.35 3.91 -8.43
N GLU A 148 -19.65 5.17 -8.07
CA GLU A 148 -20.55 5.45 -6.93
C GLU A 148 -22.02 5.11 -7.19
N ARG A 149 -22.41 4.81 -8.44
CA ARG A 149 -23.75 4.27 -8.72
C ARG A 149 -23.88 2.79 -8.38
N PHE A 150 -22.77 2.05 -8.38
CA PHE A 150 -22.74 0.60 -8.19
C PHE A 150 -22.15 0.17 -6.86
N TYR A 151 -21.28 0.99 -6.25
CA TYR A 151 -20.59 0.68 -5.01
C TYR A 151 -20.91 1.70 -3.92
N THR A 152 -21.06 1.21 -2.70
CA THR A 152 -21.19 2.04 -1.50
C THR A 152 -19.88 2.75 -1.16
N LYS A 153 -19.95 3.82 -0.37
CA LYS A 153 -18.77 4.56 0.09
C LYS A 153 -17.77 3.67 0.83
N ASP A 154 -18.25 2.71 1.61
CA ASP A 154 -17.39 1.82 2.37
C ASP A 154 -16.70 0.79 1.47
N GLU A 155 -17.38 0.27 0.43
CA GLU A 155 -16.74 -0.59 -0.58
C GLU A 155 -15.69 0.18 -1.38
N ILE A 156 -15.97 1.43 -1.76
CA ILE A 156 -15.01 2.28 -2.46
C ILE A 156 -13.79 2.55 -1.59
N LEU A 157 -14.00 2.90 -0.32
CA LEU A 157 -12.92 3.17 0.62
C LEU A 157 -12.11 1.89 0.90
N GLU A 158 -12.75 0.73 1.03
CA GLU A 158 -12.06 -0.56 1.15
C GLU A 158 -11.10 -0.77 -0.01
N ARG A 159 -11.59 -0.63 -1.24
CA ARG A 159 -10.77 -0.83 -2.45
C ARG A 159 -9.63 0.18 -2.50
N TYR A 160 -9.92 1.45 -2.26
CA TYR A 160 -8.92 2.50 -2.22
C TYR A 160 -7.79 2.18 -1.24
N LEU A 161 -8.12 1.90 0.03
CA LEU A 161 -7.14 1.61 1.07
C LEU A 161 -6.33 0.34 0.81
N ASN A 162 -6.79 -0.58 -0.03
CA ASN A 162 -6.06 -1.78 -0.42
C ASN A 162 -5.20 -1.61 -1.69
N ILE A 163 -5.50 -0.64 -2.55
CA ILE A 163 -4.85 -0.50 -3.86
C ILE A 163 -3.73 0.55 -3.85
N ILE A 164 -3.90 1.62 -3.09
CA ILE A 164 -2.97 2.76 -3.10
C ILE A 164 -1.53 2.36 -2.77
N TYR A 165 -0.58 2.96 -3.49
CA TYR A 165 0.84 2.81 -3.20
C TYR A 165 1.25 3.75 -2.07
N LEU A 166 1.89 3.21 -1.03
CA LEU A 166 2.24 3.91 0.21
C LEU A 166 3.76 3.86 0.48
N GLY A 167 4.57 3.81 -0.59
CA GLY A 167 6.03 3.85 -0.48
C GLY A 167 6.64 2.50 -0.06
N ALA A 168 7.96 2.40 -0.14
CA ALA A 168 8.72 1.21 0.27
C ALA A 168 8.20 -0.14 -0.29
N GLY A 169 7.61 -0.11 -1.50
CA GLY A 169 7.01 -1.29 -2.14
C GLY A 169 5.64 -1.70 -1.58
N ALA A 170 5.11 -1.01 -0.56
CA ALA A 170 3.83 -1.32 0.08
C ALA A 170 2.63 -0.79 -0.72
N TYR A 171 1.72 -1.70 -1.08
CA TYR A 171 0.44 -1.41 -1.71
C TYR A 171 -0.69 -1.74 -0.73
N GLY A 172 -1.38 -0.69 -0.30
CA GLY A 172 -2.45 -0.75 0.67
C GLY A 172 -2.01 -0.63 2.13
N VAL A 173 -2.95 -0.25 2.99
CA VAL A 173 -2.69 0.17 4.37
C VAL A 173 -2.16 -0.94 5.28
N ASP A 174 -2.56 -2.19 5.10
CA ASP A 174 -2.03 -3.31 5.90
C ASP A 174 -0.59 -3.64 5.54
N ALA A 175 -0.25 -3.56 4.24
CA ALA A 175 1.13 -3.72 3.81
C ALA A 175 2.00 -2.57 4.35
N ALA A 176 1.51 -1.32 4.30
CA ALA A 176 2.21 -0.18 4.88
C ALA A 176 2.42 -0.33 6.40
N ALA A 177 1.38 -0.70 7.15
CA ALA A 177 1.48 -0.91 8.60
C ALA A 177 2.57 -1.94 8.96
N ARG A 178 2.63 -3.05 8.22
CA ARG A 178 3.65 -4.09 8.42
C ARG A 178 5.05 -3.63 8.02
N THR A 179 5.13 -2.83 6.97
CA THR A 179 6.39 -2.34 6.40
C THR A 179 7.04 -1.32 7.32
N TYR A 180 6.25 -0.39 7.87
CA TYR A 180 6.75 0.69 8.70
C TYR A 180 6.79 0.36 10.19
N PHE A 181 5.85 -0.44 10.71
CA PHE A 181 5.68 -0.67 12.17
C PHE A 181 5.71 -2.15 12.59
N GLY A 182 5.82 -3.09 11.63
CA GLY A 182 5.94 -4.51 11.93
C GLY A 182 4.66 -5.21 12.38
N HIS A 183 3.51 -4.54 12.35
CA HIS A 183 2.21 -5.10 12.73
C HIS A 183 1.11 -4.82 11.70
N GLY A 184 -0.05 -5.47 11.85
CA GLY A 184 -1.19 -5.28 10.95
C GLY A 184 -1.86 -3.91 11.13
N VAL A 185 -2.71 -3.56 10.15
CA VAL A 185 -3.48 -2.30 10.15
C VAL A 185 -4.39 -2.17 11.37
N ASP A 186 -4.85 -3.31 11.92
CA ASP A 186 -5.73 -3.40 13.08
C ASP A 186 -5.12 -2.84 14.37
N LYS A 187 -3.80 -2.64 14.39
CA LYS A 187 -3.04 -2.15 15.55
C LYS A 187 -2.46 -0.74 15.35
N LEU A 188 -2.80 -0.06 14.25
CA LEU A 188 -2.32 1.30 14.03
C LEU A 188 -2.85 2.26 15.10
N THR A 189 -1.95 3.07 15.66
CA THR A 189 -2.31 4.22 16.50
C THR A 189 -2.72 5.42 15.65
N LEU A 190 -3.27 6.47 16.26
CA LEU A 190 -3.59 7.73 15.58
C LEU A 190 -2.36 8.33 14.88
N ALA A 191 -1.20 8.37 15.58
CA ALA A 191 0.06 8.85 15.03
C ALA A 191 0.48 8.07 13.78
N GLN A 192 0.45 6.74 13.87
CA GLN A 192 0.83 5.87 12.76
C GLN A 192 -0.17 5.94 11.60
N ALA A 193 -1.46 6.10 11.88
CA ALA A 193 -2.50 6.29 10.86
C ALA A 193 -2.31 7.61 10.10
N ALA A 194 -2.04 8.70 10.82
CA ALA A 194 -1.76 10.00 10.23
C ALA A 194 -0.47 9.97 9.40
N MET A 195 0.60 9.35 9.91
CA MET A 195 1.84 9.12 9.18
C MET A 195 1.56 8.41 7.85
N VAL A 196 0.85 7.27 7.87
CA VAL A 196 0.58 6.48 6.66
C VAL A 196 -0.32 7.22 5.68
N ALA A 197 -1.34 7.94 6.15
CA ALA A 197 -2.21 8.75 5.29
C ALA A 197 -1.43 9.91 4.61
N GLY A 198 -0.46 10.50 5.31
CA GLY A 198 0.37 11.59 4.79
C GLY A 198 1.27 11.21 3.61
N ILE A 199 1.56 9.90 3.46
CA ILE A 199 2.41 9.35 2.40
C ILE A 199 1.76 9.46 1.02
N VAL A 200 0.42 9.37 0.94
CA VAL A 200 -0.35 9.23 -0.32
C VAL A 200 0.02 10.28 -1.38
N ALA A 201 0.23 11.52 -0.95
CA ALA A 201 0.47 12.64 -1.84
C ALA A 201 1.76 12.51 -2.66
N ALA A 202 2.82 11.94 -2.06
CA ALA A 202 4.09 11.68 -2.74
C ALA A 202 4.80 10.48 -2.08
N PRO A 203 4.41 9.23 -2.42
CA PRO A 203 4.81 8.06 -1.63
C PRO A 203 6.32 7.79 -1.57
N SER A 204 7.05 8.22 -2.60
CA SER A 204 8.51 8.10 -2.64
C SER A 204 9.21 9.11 -1.74
N ASP A 205 8.67 10.33 -1.65
CA ASP A 205 9.28 11.47 -0.95
C ASP A 205 8.85 11.53 0.52
N TYR A 206 7.59 11.23 0.79
CA TYR A 206 6.98 11.27 2.12
C TYR A 206 7.04 9.95 2.88
N SER A 207 7.71 8.94 2.33
CA SER A 207 8.03 7.72 3.07
C SER A 207 8.97 8.06 4.24
N PRO A 208 8.70 7.58 5.47
CA PRO A 208 9.58 7.80 6.60
C PRO A 208 10.94 7.11 6.47
N PHE A 209 11.07 6.11 5.57
CA PHE A 209 12.35 5.49 5.21
C PHE A 209 13.15 6.32 4.21
N SER A 210 12.50 7.21 3.47
CA SER A 210 13.16 8.11 2.51
C SER A 210 13.59 9.42 3.19
N ASN A 211 12.65 10.07 3.87
CA ASN A 211 12.88 11.34 4.57
C ASN A 211 11.89 11.47 5.74
N LEU A 212 12.39 11.24 6.96
CA LEU A 212 11.56 11.28 8.16
C LEU A 212 11.03 12.69 8.45
N ASP A 213 11.82 13.74 8.24
CA ASP A 213 11.41 15.11 8.55
C ASP A 213 10.22 15.54 7.68
N LEU A 214 10.29 15.30 6.37
CA LEU A 214 9.17 15.57 5.46
C LEU A 214 7.95 14.68 5.77
N ALA A 215 8.18 13.41 6.13
CA ALA A 215 7.09 12.52 6.53
C ALA A 215 6.37 13.03 7.79
N ARG A 216 7.11 13.57 8.76
CA ARG A 216 6.59 14.18 9.99
C ARG A 216 5.81 15.47 9.71
N GLU A 217 6.27 16.32 8.80
CA GLU A 217 5.49 17.49 8.36
C GLU A 217 4.14 17.07 7.75
N ARG A 218 4.13 15.99 6.97
CA ARG A 218 2.89 15.45 6.39
C ARG A 218 2.00 14.77 7.42
N GLU A 219 2.56 14.06 8.39
CA GLU A 219 1.81 13.54 9.53
C GLU A 219 1.09 14.66 10.28
N ARG A 220 1.80 15.76 10.59
CA ARG A 220 1.19 16.94 11.22
C ARG A 220 0.04 17.49 10.39
N HIS A 221 0.25 17.63 9.09
CA HIS A 221 -0.79 18.11 8.18
C HIS A 221 -2.06 17.24 8.22
N VAL A 222 -1.91 15.92 8.26
CA VAL A 222 -3.04 14.99 8.36
C VAL A 222 -3.75 15.15 9.70
N LEU A 223 -3.02 15.25 10.80
CA LEU A 223 -3.61 15.46 12.13
C LEU A 223 -4.40 16.77 12.19
N ASP A 224 -3.88 17.86 11.61
CA ASP A 224 -4.59 19.14 11.50
C ASP A 224 -5.90 18.98 10.71
N ARG A 225 -5.87 18.27 9.59
CA ARG A 225 -7.05 17.97 8.78
C ARG A 225 -8.07 17.13 9.54
N MET A 226 -7.63 16.19 10.36
CA MET A 226 -8.51 15.38 11.21
C MET A 226 -9.18 16.24 12.30
N VAL A 227 -8.47 17.21 12.87
CA VAL A 227 -9.04 18.19 13.82
C VAL A 227 -10.10 19.05 13.15
N GLU A 228 -9.81 19.63 11.99
CA GLU A 228 -10.76 20.47 11.26
C GLU A 228 -12.00 19.71 10.76
N SER A 229 -11.83 18.42 10.47
CA SER A 229 -12.92 17.51 10.12
C SER A 229 -13.72 17.04 11.35
N GLY A 230 -13.25 17.35 12.56
CA GLY A 230 -13.90 16.98 13.82
C GLY A 230 -13.74 15.51 14.22
N TYR A 231 -12.81 14.77 13.62
CA TYR A 231 -12.55 13.37 13.96
C TYR A 231 -11.76 13.21 15.26
N VAL A 232 -10.90 14.20 15.57
CA VAL A 232 -10.09 14.24 16.80
C VAL A 232 -10.06 15.65 17.35
N THR A 233 -9.75 15.78 18.63
CA THR A 233 -9.49 17.06 19.28
C THR A 233 -8.05 17.53 19.02
N GLN A 234 -7.81 18.83 19.17
CA GLN A 234 -6.45 19.38 19.08
C GLN A 234 -5.48 18.71 20.06
N ALA A 235 -5.95 18.40 21.28
CA ALA A 235 -5.12 17.76 22.29
C ALA A 235 -4.72 16.32 21.89
N GLU A 236 -5.65 15.53 21.34
CA GLU A 236 -5.35 14.19 20.83
C GLU A 236 -4.39 14.23 19.63
N ALA A 237 -4.54 15.23 18.76
CA ALA A 237 -3.64 15.44 17.63
C ALA A 237 -2.21 15.78 18.09
N ASP A 238 -2.08 16.69 19.06
CA ASP A 238 -0.77 17.08 19.60
C ASP A 238 -0.12 15.92 20.36
N GLU A 239 -0.88 15.17 21.17
CA GLU A 239 -0.39 13.97 21.86
C GLU A 239 0.05 12.87 20.88
N ALA A 240 -0.73 12.63 19.82
CA ALA A 240 -0.39 11.67 18.79
C ALA A 240 0.88 12.09 18.04
N PHE A 241 1.03 13.37 17.72
CA PHE A 241 2.25 13.85 17.07
C PHE A 241 3.47 13.58 17.95
N ASP A 242 3.42 13.90 19.24
CA ASP A 242 4.57 13.71 20.15
C ASP A 242 4.86 12.24 20.50
N ALA A 243 3.93 11.32 20.22
CA ALA A 243 4.09 9.91 20.50
C ALA A 243 5.18 9.26 19.61
N PRO A 244 5.95 8.29 20.14
CA PRO A 244 6.92 7.56 19.34
C PRO A 244 6.22 6.68 18.29
N LEU A 245 6.56 6.87 17.02
CA LEU A 245 5.97 6.11 15.90
C LEU A 245 6.29 4.61 15.91
N GLY A 246 7.41 4.22 16.54
CA GLY A 246 7.86 2.82 16.56
C GLY A 246 8.26 2.28 15.19
N LEU A 247 8.88 3.12 14.34
CA LEU A 247 9.37 2.71 13.03
C LEU A 247 10.37 1.55 13.16
N ILE A 248 10.16 0.50 12.37
CA ILE A 248 11.10 -0.63 12.29
C ILE A 248 12.20 -0.37 11.28
N GLU A 249 13.29 -1.13 11.36
CA GLU A 249 14.32 -1.10 10.33
C GLU A 249 13.77 -1.59 8.98
N GLN A 250 14.02 -0.82 7.92
CA GLN A 250 13.61 -1.18 6.57
C GLN A 250 14.31 -2.49 6.16
N GLN A 251 13.51 -3.51 5.86
CA GLN A 251 14.07 -4.76 5.34
C GLN A 251 14.46 -4.60 3.86
N PRO A 252 15.63 -5.09 3.44
CA PRO A 252 15.99 -5.11 2.03
C PRO A 252 15.02 -6.01 1.25
N PRO A 253 14.63 -5.62 0.02
CA PRO A 253 13.68 -6.39 -0.76
C PRO A 253 14.25 -7.74 -1.21
N GLY A 254 13.35 -8.72 -1.40
CA GLY A 254 13.69 -10.03 -1.97
C GLY A 254 14.61 -10.86 -1.08
N LEU A 255 15.52 -11.62 -1.70
CA LEU A 255 16.35 -12.64 -1.06
C LEU A 255 17.15 -12.14 0.16
N GLN A 256 17.52 -10.86 0.20
CA GLN A 256 18.26 -10.28 1.32
C GLN A 256 17.40 -10.06 2.57
N GLY A 257 16.08 -9.90 2.40
CA GLY A 257 15.12 -9.74 3.50
C GLY A 257 14.56 -11.07 4.02
N TYR A 258 14.80 -12.18 3.32
CA TYR A 258 14.25 -13.48 3.72
C TYR A 258 14.95 -14.05 4.94
N ARG A 259 14.16 -14.48 5.94
CA ARG A 259 14.69 -15.25 7.07
C ARG A 259 15.03 -16.65 6.60
N TYR A 260 16.16 -17.17 7.06
CA TYR A 260 16.65 -18.52 6.72
C TYR A 260 16.65 -18.77 5.20
N PRO A 261 17.38 -17.95 4.43
CA PRO A 261 17.19 -17.81 2.98
C PRO A 261 17.41 -19.10 2.19
N TYR A 262 18.27 -20.02 2.65
CA TYR A 262 18.43 -21.35 2.05
C TYR A 262 17.13 -22.15 2.02
N PHE A 263 16.56 -22.38 3.20
CA PHE A 263 15.28 -23.09 3.32
C PHE A 263 14.16 -22.33 2.61
N THR A 264 14.11 -21.02 2.80
CA THR A 264 13.03 -20.19 2.27
C THR A 264 13.04 -20.14 0.74
N THR A 265 14.21 -20.06 0.11
CA THR A 265 14.34 -20.16 -1.35
C THR A 265 13.92 -21.53 -1.85
N TYR A 266 14.30 -22.61 -1.17
CA TYR A 266 13.85 -23.96 -1.49
C TYR A 266 12.32 -24.08 -1.42
N ALA A 267 11.70 -23.55 -0.36
CA ALA A 267 10.25 -23.54 -0.19
C ALA A 267 9.55 -22.73 -1.30
N ILE A 268 10.10 -21.57 -1.68
CA ILE A 268 9.58 -20.75 -2.79
C ILE A 268 9.64 -21.52 -4.11
N ALA A 269 10.78 -22.15 -4.42
CA ALA A 269 10.94 -22.93 -5.64
C ALA A 269 9.94 -24.10 -5.70
N GLN A 270 9.69 -24.76 -4.56
CA GLN A 270 8.69 -25.82 -4.47
C GLN A 270 7.27 -25.29 -4.70
N LEU A 271 6.91 -24.15 -4.08
CA LEU A 271 5.61 -23.50 -4.30
C LEU A 271 5.43 -23.10 -5.77
N GLN A 272 6.45 -22.51 -6.38
CA GLN A 272 6.42 -22.11 -7.79
C GLN A 272 6.30 -23.31 -8.73
N HIS A 273 6.98 -24.42 -8.41
CA HIS A 273 6.84 -25.66 -9.18
C HIS A 273 5.43 -26.25 -9.08
N THR A 274 4.80 -26.19 -7.90
CA THR A 274 3.46 -26.77 -7.68
C THR A 274 2.32 -25.89 -8.19
N PHE A 275 2.39 -24.57 -7.97
CA PHE A 275 1.28 -23.65 -8.22
C PHE A 275 1.54 -22.69 -9.40
N GLY A 276 2.77 -22.60 -9.90
CA GLY A 276 3.19 -21.63 -10.91
C GLY A 276 3.57 -20.27 -10.32
N ASN A 277 4.41 -19.53 -11.04
CA ASN A 277 4.94 -18.24 -10.56
C ASN A 277 3.83 -17.22 -10.29
N SER A 278 2.85 -17.07 -11.18
CA SER A 278 1.77 -16.10 -11.01
C SER A 278 0.93 -16.37 -9.76
N ALA A 279 0.63 -17.63 -9.45
CA ALA A 279 -0.11 -17.97 -8.24
C ALA A 279 0.70 -17.63 -6.96
N VAL A 280 2.02 -17.78 -7.00
CA VAL A 280 2.89 -17.46 -5.87
C VAL A 280 3.12 -15.96 -5.72
N GLU A 281 3.29 -15.21 -6.81
CA GLU A 281 3.61 -13.77 -6.74
C GLU A 281 2.38 -12.87 -6.62
N GLU A 282 1.22 -13.33 -7.06
CA GLU A 282 -0.01 -12.52 -7.15
C GLU A 282 -1.21 -13.15 -6.42
N GLY A 283 -1.15 -14.44 -6.06
CA GLY A 283 -2.30 -15.18 -5.54
C GLY A 283 -2.58 -15.05 -4.03
N GLY A 284 -1.76 -14.32 -3.27
CA GLY A 284 -2.03 -14.06 -1.85
C GLY A 284 -2.00 -15.30 -0.94
N LEU A 285 -1.19 -16.31 -1.25
CA LEU A 285 -1.17 -17.57 -0.52
C LEU A 285 -0.61 -17.40 0.90
N GLN A 286 -1.11 -18.20 1.84
CA GLN A 286 -0.49 -18.40 3.16
C GLN A 286 0.12 -19.80 3.21
N ALA A 287 1.45 -19.88 3.06
CA ALA A 287 2.17 -21.14 3.01
C ALA A 287 2.83 -21.43 4.36
N TYR A 288 2.47 -22.56 4.97
CA TYR A 288 3.07 -23.03 6.22
C TYR A 288 4.07 -24.14 5.91
N THR A 289 5.31 -23.96 6.33
CA THR A 289 6.42 -24.87 6.03
C THR A 289 6.74 -25.79 7.20
N THR A 290 7.62 -26.77 6.96
CA THR A 290 8.10 -27.71 7.97
C THR A 290 9.24 -27.17 8.83
N LEU A 291 9.76 -25.97 8.51
CA LEU A 291 10.91 -25.39 9.19
C LEU A 291 10.66 -25.25 10.69
N ASP A 292 11.55 -25.82 11.48
CA ASP A 292 11.60 -25.64 12.92
C ASP A 292 12.64 -24.57 13.23
N VAL A 293 12.19 -23.39 13.66
CA VAL A 293 13.04 -22.21 13.90
C VAL A 293 14.17 -22.50 14.90
N ARG A 294 13.90 -23.33 15.92
CA ARG A 294 14.90 -23.72 16.90
C ARG A 294 15.95 -24.63 16.28
N MET A 295 15.54 -25.65 15.53
CA MET A 295 16.50 -26.55 14.85
C MET A 295 17.31 -25.81 13.79
N GLN A 296 16.67 -24.90 13.05
CA GLN A 296 17.34 -24.09 12.03
C GLN A 296 18.46 -23.24 12.64
N ARG A 297 18.22 -22.60 13.79
CA ARG A 297 19.26 -21.84 14.50
C ARG A 297 20.42 -22.73 14.93
N ILE A 298 20.14 -23.88 15.52
CA ILE A 298 21.18 -24.85 15.94
C ILE A 298 22.00 -25.31 14.73
N ALA A 299 21.35 -25.59 13.60
CA ALA A 299 22.03 -25.99 12.38
C ALA A 299 22.96 -24.90 11.84
N GLN A 300 22.52 -23.64 11.84
CA GLN A 300 23.35 -22.51 11.42
C GLN A 300 24.57 -22.33 12.33
N GLU A 301 24.36 -22.38 13.66
CA GLU A 301 25.44 -22.30 14.64
C GLU A 301 26.46 -23.43 14.45
N ALA A 302 26.00 -24.67 14.23
CA ALA A 302 26.86 -25.82 14.00
C ALA A 302 27.70 -25.69 12.71
N VAL A 303 27.10 -25.22 11.62
CA VAL A 303 27.80 -24.96 10.35
C VAL A 303 28.82 -23.85 10.50
N SER A 304 28.43 -22.71 11.08
CA SER A 304 29.33 -21.57 11.31
C SER A 304 30.50 -21.95 12.22
N TRP A 305 30.23 -22.69 13.30
CA TRP A 305 31.27 -23.16 14.21
C TRP A 305 32.23 -24.13 13.51
N GLY A 306 31.71 -25.13 12.80
CA GLY A 306 32.53 -26.14 12.13
C GLY A 306 33.42 -25.54 11.04
N VAL A 307 32.90 -24.62 10.23
CA VAL A 307 33.72 -23.90 9.23
C VAL A 307 34.76 -23.01 9.91
N GLY A 308 34.41 -22.35 11.02
CA GLY A 308 35.36 -21.58 11.81
C GLY A 308 36.52 -22.42 12.35
N GLN A 309 36.24 -23.63 12.85
CA GLN A 309 37.28 -24.57 13.29
C GLN A 309 38.17 -25.02 12.14
N ALA A 310 37.58 -25.39 11.00
CA ALA A 310 38.36 -25.81 9.83
C ALA A 310 39.34 -24.71 9.38
N ILE A 311 38.88 -23.46 9.33
CA ILE A 311 39.74 -22.31 9.02
C ILE A 311 40.86 -22.14 10.05
N ALA A 312 40.54 -22.24 11.34
CA ALA A 312 41.51 -22.11 12.43
C ALA A 312 42.60 -23.20 12.38
N GLU A 313 42.25 -24.40 11.91
CA GLU A 313 43.17 -25.52 11.74
C GLU A 313 43.97 -25.46 10.42
N GLY A 314 43.79 -24.41 9.61
CA GLY A 314 44.45 -24.25 8.31
C GLY A 314 43.88 -25.16 7.22
N ILE A 315 42.69 -25.73 7.45
CA ILE A 315 41.95 -26.49 6.45
C ILE A 315 41.28 -25.48 5.51
N GLY A 316 41.56 -25.57 4.21
CA GLY A 316 40.99 -24.70 3.16
C GLY A 316 39.48 -24.90 2.90
N ALA A 317 38.72 -25.35 3.89
CA ALA A 317 37.28 -25.55 3.82
C ALA A 317 36.57 -24.29 4.32
N HIS A 318 35.94 -23.56 3.39
CA HIS A 318 35.29 -22.28 3.68
C HIS A 318 33.76 -22.34 3.65
N GLN A 319 33.17 -23.50 3.35
CA GLN A 319 31.73 -23.72 3.23
C GLN A 319 31.36 -25.09 3.81
N ALA A 320 30.15 -25.21 4.32
CA ALA A 320 29.54 -26.47 4.71
C ALA A 320 28.03 -26.40 4.53
N ALA A 321 27.41 -27.55 4.29
CA ALA A 321 25.97 -27.68 4.16
C ALA A 321 25.42 -28.67 5.20
N LEU A 322 24.21 -28.42 5.67
CA LEU A 322 23.52 -29.25 6.65
C LEU A 322 22.02 -29.30 6.31
N VAL A 323 21.47 -30.52 6.27
CA VAL A 323 20.02 -30.75 6.17
C VAL A 323 19.60 -31.66 7.30
N ALA A 324 18.61 -31.24 8.10
CA ALA A 324 18.03 -32.04 9.16
C ALA A 324 16.62 -32.51 8.75
N LEU A 325 16.37 -33.81 8.82
CA LEU A 325 15.12 -34.43 8.41
C LEU A 325 14.40 -35.09 9.60
N ARG A 326 13.07 -35.12 9.58
CA ARG A 326 12.28 -36.05 10.40
C ARG A 326 12.22 -37.40 9.69
N PRO A 327 12.85 -38.47 10.20
CA PRO A 327 12.94 -39.74 9.46
C PRO A 327 11.58 -40.39 9.16
N SER A 328 10.61 -40.23 10.06
CA SER A 328 9.29 -40.85 9.93
C SER A 328 8.41 -40.23 8.85
N THR A 329 8.70 -38.99 8.41
CA THR A 329 7.83 -38.24 7.48
C THR A 329 8.59 -37.67 6.28
N GLY A 330 9.92 -37.60 6.34
CA GLY A 330 10.75 -36.93 5.34
C GLY A 330 10.72 -35.40 5.43
N GLU A 331 10.08 -34.82 6.44
CA GLU A 331 10.02 -33.36 6.61
C GLU A 331 11.42 -32.78 6.78
N ILE A 332 11.73 -31.70 6.06
CA ILE A 332 12.94 -30.91 6.26
C ILE A 332 12.70 -29.97 7.45
N LEU A 333 13.42 -30.18 8.54
CA LEU A 333 13.31 -29.39 9.77
C LEU A 333 14.30 -28.22 9.82
N ALA A 334 15.45 -28.38 9.17
CA ALA A 334 16.45 -27.33 8.99
C ALA A 334 17.23 -27.53 7.70
N MET A 335 17.66 -26.45 7.07
CA MET A 335 18.49 -26.43 5.86
C MET A 335 19.46 -25.25 5.88
N VAL A 336 20.75 -25.55 5.72
CA VAL A 336 21.85 -24.58 5.64
C VAL A 336 22.71 -24.96 4.45
N GLY A 337 22.91 -24.05 3.49
CA GLY A 337 23.72 -24.30 2.29
C GLY A 337 25.16 -23.79 2.38
N GLY A 338 25.51 -23.00 3.41
CA GLY A 338 26.83 -22.38 3.51
C GLY A 338 27.08 -21.67 4.85
N ALA A 339 28.36 -21.36 5.12
CA ALA A 339 28.78 -20.52 6.24
C ALA A 339 28.56 -19.04 5.87
N GLY A 340 27.30 -18.61 6.02
CA GLY A 340 26.83 -17.31 5.58
C GLY A 340 26.04 -17.39 4.28
N PHE A 341 25.08 -16.47 4.11
CA PHE A 341 24.30 -16.37 2.89
C PHE A 341 24.87 -15.28 1.99
N SER A 342 25.10 -15.59 0.72
CA SER A 342 25.35 -14.60 -0.31
C SER A 342 24.64 -15.03 -1.60
N LEU A 343 24.33 -14.08 -2.47
CA LEU A 343 23.77 -14.36 -3.80
C LEU A 343 24.66 -15.29 -4.65
N ARG A 344 25.94 -15.47 -4.29
CA ARG A 344 26.89 -16.36 -4.98
C ARG A 344 26.88 -17.80 -4.46
N ASN A 345 26.32 -18.02 -3.27
CA ASN A 345 26.27 -19.33 -2.61
C ASN A 345 24.80 -19.74 -2.37
N GLN A 346 23.90 -19.39 -3.29
CA GLN A 346 22.46 -19.68 -3.21
C GLN A 346 22.19 -21.17 -3.35
#